data_AF-A0A4P5XHA7-F1
#
_entry.id   AF-A0A4P5XHA7-F1
#
_cell.length_a   1.000
_cell.length_b   1.000
_cell.length_c   1.000
_cell.angle_alpha   90.00
_cell.angle_beta   90.00
_cell.angle_gamma   90.00
#
_symmetry.space_group_name_H-M   'P 1'
#
loop_
_entity.id
_entity.type
_entity.pdbx_description
1 polymer ?
#
loop_
_entity_poly.entity_id
_entity_poly.type
_entity_poly.pdbx_seq_one_letter_code
_entity_poly.pdbx_strand_id
1 'polypeptide(L)'
;MLTQPTDEMLSRLTEMVRRSTGARINTSCAVRSLLLTLSGAWPRLEDELRSLGVIKLPGNARGREHEREAMERLLAQAIHRALRSSTGPG
;
A
#
# COMPACT_ATOMS: atom_id res chain seq x y z
N MET A 1 10.21 5.43 -12.72
CA MET A 1 10.59 6.12 -11.46
C MET A 1 9.36 6.25 -10.60
N LEU A 2 9.48 5.95 -9.31
CA LEU A 2 8.43 6.27 -8.35
C LEU A 2 8.43 7.78 -8.09
N THR A 3 7.34 8.31 -7.56
CA THR A 3 7.34 9.71 -7.13
C THR A 3 8.31 9.88 -5.95
N GLN A 4 8.95 11.04 -5.83
CA GLN A 4 9.89 11.31 -4.72
C GLN A 4 9.28 10.99 -3.34
N PRO A 5 8.02 11.34 -3.04
CA PRO A 5 7.38 10.94 -1.78
C PRO A 5 7.30 9.42 -1.57
N THR A 6 7.05 8.65 -2.63
CA THR A 6 7.02 7.19 -2.54
C THR A 6 8.39 6.60 -2.26
N ASP A 7 9.44 7.10 -2.91
CA ASP A 7 10.82 6.65 -2.67
C ASP A 7 11.27 6.95 -1.23
N GLU A 8 10.89 8.10 -0.68
CA GLU A 8 11.16 8.45 0.72
C GLU A 8 10.44 7.50 1.69
N MET A 9 9.16 7.16 1.43
CA MET A 9 8.42 6.21 2.24
C MET A 9 9.05 4.81 2.23
N LEU A 10 9.43 4.32 1.05
CA LEU A 10 10.07 3.01 0.90
C LEU A 10 11.45 2.96 1.58
N SER A 11 12.20 4.05 1.50
CA SER A 11 13.48 4.20 2.19
C SER A 11 13.30 4.16 3.71
N ARG A 12 12.33 4.90 4.25
CA ARG A 12 11.98 4.89 5.68
C ARG A 12 11.54 3.50 6.15
N LEU A 13 10.71 2.80 5.39
CA LEU A 13 10.28 1.44 5.70
C LEU A 13 11.47 0.46 5.73
N THR A 14 12.33 0.52 4.72
CA THR A 14 13.51 -0.35 4.62
C THR A 14 14.44 -0.12 5.81
N GLU A 15 14.70 1.14 6.16
CA GLU A 15 15.54 1.50 7.29
C GLU A 15 14.94 1.09 8.63
N MET A 16 13.62 1.24 8.81
CA MET A 16 12.91 0.76 9.99
C MET A 16 13.12 -0.74 10.18
N VAL A 17 12.91 -1.56 9.13
CA VAL A 17 13.12 -3.01 9.23
C VAL A 17 14.58 -3.35 9.55
N ARG A 18 15.55 -2.66 8.92
CA ARG A 18 16.98 -2.87 9.21
C ARG A 18 17.30 -2.59 10.69
N ARG A 19 16.82 -1.48 11.23
CA ARG A 19 17.08 -1.08 12.62
C ARG A 19 16.42 -2.03 13.61
N SER A 20 15.19 -2.47 13.33
CA SER A 20 14.43 -3.31 14.26
C SER A 20 14.88 -4.78 14.25
N THR A 21 15.45 -5.27 13.16
CA THR A 21 15.79 -6.71 12.99
C THR A 21 17.28 -7.00 12.86
N GLY A 22 18.10 -5.99 12.59
CA GLY A 22 19.52 -6.15 12.22
C GLY A 22 19.73 -6.73 10.81
N ALA A 23 18.68 -7.04 10.07
CA ALA A 23 18.78 -7.67 8.76
C ALA A 23 19.28 -6.68 7.69
N ARG A 24 20.18 -7.15 6.82
CA ARG A 24 20.64 -6.39 5.65
C ARG A 24 19.69 -6.58 4.47
N ILE A 25 18.55 -5.90 4.49
CA ILE A 25 17.58 -5.94 3.40
C ILE A 25 17.68 -4.71 2.49
N ASN A 26 17.24 -4.82 1.24
CA ASN A 26 17.08 -3.67 0.33
C ASN A 26 15.58 -3.33 0.14
N THR A 27 15.29 -2.26 -0.60
CA THR A 27 13.92 -1.82 -0.88
C THR A 27 13.07 -2.91 -1.52
N SER A 28 13.63 -3.68 -2.46
CA SER A 28 12.91 -4.78 -3.11
C SER A 28 12.47 -5.86 -2.12
N CYS A 29 13.30 -6.17 -1.12
CA CYS A 29 12.91 -7.07 -0.02
C CYS A 29 11.77 -6.48 0.81
N ALA A 30 11.84 -5.19 1.17
CA ALA A 30 10.78 -4.53 1.93
C ALA A 30 9.44 -4.54 1.16
N VAL A 31 9.46 -4.20 -0.14
CA VAL A 31 8.29 -4.26 -1.01
C VAL A 31 7.76 -5.68 -1.13
N ARG A 32 8.63 -6.68 -1.33
CA ARG A 32 8.21 -8.08 -1.40
C ARG A 32 7.51 -8.53 -0.11
N SER A 33 8.04 -8.15 1.05
CA SER A 33 7.40 -8.46 2.33
C SER A 33 6.00 -7.83 2.44
N LEU A 34 5.82 -6.59 1.99
CA LEU A 34 4.49 -5.97 1.94
C LEU A 34 3.53 -6.75 1.02
N LEU A 35 3.98 -7.13 -0.17
CA LEU A 35 3.17 -7.90 -1.12
C LEU A 35 2.79 -9.29 -0.57
N LEU A 36 3.70 -9.96 0.14
CA LEU A 36 3.42 -11.23 0.81
C LEU A 36 2.36 -11.05 1.91
N THR A 37 2.46 -9.98 2.72
CA THR A 37 1.43 -9.65 3.71
C THR A 37 0.07 -9.42 3.06
N LEU A 38 0.02 -8.67 1.95
CA LEU A 38 -1.22 -8.43 1.20
C LEU A 38 -1.78 -9.74 0.61
N SER A 39 -0.92 -10.64 0.13
CA SER A 39 -1.35 -11.92 -0.45
C SER A 39 -2.12 -12.79 0.55
N GLY A 40 -1.78 -12.72 1.85
CA GLY A 40 -2.52 -13.42 2.91
C GLY A 40 -3.94 -12.90 3.13
N ALA A 41 -4.26 -11.68 2.67
CA ALA A 41 -5.57 -11.06 2.80
C ALA A 41 -6.33 -10.95 1.46
N TRP A 42 -5.88 -11.65 0.41
CA TRP A 42 -6.34 -11.43 -0.96
C TRP A 42 -7.88 -11.49 -1.14
N PRO A 43 -8.60 -12.51 -0.64
CA PRO A 43 -10.06 -12.55 -0.80
C PRO A 43 -10.76 -11.32 -0.19
N ARG A 44 -10.26 -10.85 0.96
CA ARG A 44 -10.84 -9.70 1.65
C ARG A 44 -10.47 -8.38 0.99
N LEU A 45 -9.26 -8.30 0.42
CA LEU A 45 -8.86 -7.17 -0.42
C LEU A 45 -9.81 -7.04 -1.60
N GLU A 46 -10.14 -8.15 -2.27
CA GLU A 46 -11.09 -8.15 -3.38
C GLU A 46 -12.48 -7.67 -2.94
N ASP A 47 -13.00 -8.15 -1.82
CA ASP A 47 -14.31 -7.74 -1.30
C ASP A 47 -14.35 -6.24 -0.93
N GLU A 48 -13.35 -5.78 -0.19
CA GLU A 48 -13.25 -4.37 0.24
C GLU A 48 -13.07 -3.44 -0.95
N LEU A 49 -12.22 -3.79 -1.92
CA LEU A 49 -12.04 -3.00 -3.14
C LEU A 49 -13.29 -3.01 -4.00
N ARG A 50 -14.00 -4.15 -4.10
CA ARG A 50 -15.27 -4.24 -4.84
C ARG A 50 -16.35 -3.36 -4.22
N SER A 51 -16.39 -3.25 -2.90
CA SER A 51 -17.35 -2.39 -2.18
C SER A 51 -17.20 -0.89 -2.50
N LEU A 52 -16.03 -0.46 -3.01
CA LEU A 52 -15.83 0.92 -3.45
C LEU A 52 -16.58 1.25 -4.74
N GLY A 53 -17.01 0.23 -5.50
CA GLY A 53 -17.65 0.42 -6.79
C GLY A 53 -16.69 0.94 -7.86
N VAL A 54 -17.24 1.65 -8.87
CA VAL A 54 -16.44 2.16 -9.99
C VAL A 54 -15.66 3.40 -9.54
N ILE A 55 -14.33 3.28 -9.52
CA ILE A 55 -13.43 4.40 -9.25
C ILE A 55 -12.93 4.95 -10.59
N LYS A 56 -13.11 6.26 -10.79
CA LYS A 56 -12.57 6.96 -11.96
C LYS A 56 -11.08 7.25 -11.74
N LEU A 57 -10.22 6.78 -12.63
CA LEU A 57 -8.81 7.14 -12.64
C LEU A 57 -8.66 8.63 -13.02
N PRO A 58 -8.11 9.49 -12.15
CA PRO A 58 -7.84 10.87 -12.51
C PRO A 58 -6.74 10.92 -13.57
N GLY A 59 -6.87 11.85 -14.52
CA GLY A 59 -5.85 12.06 -15.54
C GLY A 59 -4.54 12.58 -14.95
N ASN A 60 -3.43 12.37 -15.67
CA ASN A 60 -2.09 12.84 -15.29
C ASN A 60 -1.85 14.33 -15.59
N ALA A 61 -2.89 15.06 -16.00
CA ALA A 61 -2.79 16.50 -16.26
C ALA A 61 -2.48 17.25 -14.95
N ARG A 62 -1.76 18.38 -15.10
CA ARG A 62 -1.46 19.32 -14.03
C ARG A 62 -2.79 19.91 -13.50
N GLY A 63 -2.95 19.98 -12.19
CA GLY A 63 -4.18 20.44 -11.51
C GLY A 63 -5.08 19.31 -11.01
N ARG A 64 -4.74 18.03 -11.25
CA ARG A 64 -5.49 16.86 -10.75
C ARG A 64 -4.78 16.13 -9.61
N GLU A 65 -3.76 16.73 -9.02
CA GLU A 65 -3.00 16.16 -7.90
C GLU A 65 -3.95 15.80 -6.74
N HIS A 66 -4.88 16.69 -6.42
CA HIS A 66 -5.84 16.48 -5.34
C HIS A 66 -6.80 15.30 -5.61
N GLU A 67 -7.27 15.15 -6.85
CA GLU A 67 -8.12 14.01 -7.23
C GLU A 67 -7.35 12.69 -7.13
N ARG A 68 -6.07 12.67 -7.54
CA ARG A 68 -5.20 11.49 -7.40
C ARG A 68 -4.98 11.14 -5.94
N GLU A 69 -4.63 12.12 -5.10
CA GLU A 69 -4.47 11.89 -3.66
C GLU A 69 -5.76 11.38 -3.00
N ALA A 70 -6.91 11.94 -3.36
CA ALA A 70 -8.20 11.50 -2.83
C ALA A 70 -8.50 10.04 -3.22
N MET A 71 -8.26 9.68 -4.49
CA MET A 71 -8.37 8.31 -4.97
C MET A 71 -7.41 7.37 -4.23
N GLU A 72 -6.14 7.75 -4.09
CA GLU A 72 -5.12 6.96 -3.39
C GLU A 72 -5.47 6.73 -1.92
N ARG A 73 -5.99 7.76 -1.22
CA ARG A 73 -6.47 7.64 0.16
C ARG A 73 -7.67 6.70 0.27
N LEU A 74 -8.61 6.76 -0.67
CA LEU A 74 -9.76 5.87 -0.71
C LEU A 74 -9.32 4.40 -0.86
N LEU A 75 -8.39 4.12 -1.79
CA LEU A 75 -7.81 2.80 -1.98
C LEU A 75 -7.06 2.32 -0.73
N ALA A 76 -6.24 3.19 -0.13
CA ALA A 76 -5.49 2.86 1.08
C ALA A 76 -6.41 2.50 2.26
N GLN A 77 -7.54 3.18 2.42
CA GLN A 77 -8.53 2.87 3.45
C GLN A 77 -9.15 1.48 3.27
N ALA A 78 -9.50 1.10 2.03
CA ALA A 78 -10.04 -0.23 1.74
C ALA A 78 -9.01 -1.33 2.02
N ILE A 79 -7.76 -1.13 1.57
CA ILE A 79 -6.65 -2.05 1.85
C ILE A 79 -6.44 -2.21 3.36
N HIS A 80 -6.49 -1.11 4.12
CA HIS A 80 -6.35 -1.14 5.57
C HIS A 80 -7.49 -1.90 6.27
N ARG A 81 -8.74 -1.75 5.82
CA ARG A 81 -9.88 -2.53 6.34
C ARG A 81 -9.71 -4.03 6.10
N ALA A 82 -9.29 -4.42 4.90
CA ALA A 82 -9.01 -5.82 4.57
C ALA A 82 -7.96 -6.42 5.51
N LEU A 83 -6.83 -5.72 5.72
CA LEU A 83 -5.73 -6.19 6.58
C LEU A 83 -6.08 -6.24 8.08
N ARG A 84 -6.92 -5.32 8.58
CA ARG A 84 -7.39 -5.36 9.98
C ARG A 84 -8.30 -6.54 10.26
N SER A 85 -9.02 -7.00 9.25
CA SER A 85 -9.96 -8.11 9.42
C SER A 85 -9.27 -9.49 9.31
N SER A 86 -8.10 -9.57 8.65
CA SER A 86 -7.32 -10.80 8.49
C SER A 86 -6.51 -11.18 9.73
N THR A 87 -6.43 -10.31 10.74
CA THR A 87 -5.77 -10.60 12.03
C THR A 87 -6.74 -11.36 12.95
N GLY A 88 -7.11 -12.58 12.55
CA GLY A 88 -7.64 -13.63 13.43
C GLY A 88 -6.58 -14.74 13.52
N PRO A 89 -6.43 -15.43 14.67
CA PRO A 89 -5.42 -16.46 14.81
C PRO A 89 -5.72 -17.60 13.82
N GLY A 90 -4.85 -17.75 12.82
CA GLY A 90 -4.69 -18.97 12.04
C GLY A 90 -3.65 -19.86 12.68
#